data_AF-A0A950HFI9-F1
#
_entry.id   AF-A0A950HFI9-F1
#
_cell.length_a   1.000
_cell.length_b   1.000
_cell.length_c   1.000
_cell.angle_alpha   90.00
_cell.angle_beta   90.00
_cell.angle_gamma   90.00
#
_symmetry.space_group_name_H-M   'P 1'
#
loop_
_entity.id
_entity.type
_entity.pdbx_description
1 polymer ?
#
loop_
_entity_poly.entity_id
_entity_poly.type
_entity_poly.pdbx_seq_one_letter_code
_entity_poly.pdbx_strand_id
1 'polypeptide(L)' 'MSDDSFEEFRHTATGWALEQEMELAAEVYGPDPQGLRTPRSELSDEELLERYRSLLGFDLTWET' A
#
# COMPACT_ATOMS: atom_id res chain seq x y z
N MET A 1 2.99 37.31 3.32
CA MET A 1 2.23 37.28 2.06
C MET A 1 2.85 36.13 1.26
N SER A 2 2.26 34.95 1.10
CA SER A 2 0.89 34.62 0.68
C SER A 2 0.56 33.14 1.01
N ASP A 3 0.29 32.81 2.27
CA ASP A 3 -0.12 31.44 2.65
C ASP A 3 -1.60 31.18 2.30
N ASP A 4 -2.44 32.22 2.42
CA ASP A 4 -3.88 32.10 2.19
C ASP A 4 -4.25 31.71 0.75
N SER A 5 -3.51 32.19 -0.25
CA SER A 5 -3.78 31.87 -1.66
C SER A 5 -3.51 30.40 -2.00
N PHE A 6 -2.60 29.76 -1.26
CA PHE A 6 -2.27 28.36 -1.49
C PHE A 6 -3.29 27.44 -0.83
N GLU A 7 -3.77 27.79 0.36
CA GLU A 7 -4.85 27.04 0.99
C GLU A 7 -6.18 27.19 0.23
N GLU A 8 -6.49 28.38 -0.28
CA GLU A 8 -7.65 28.57 -1.16
C GLU A 8 -7.58 27.70 -2.42
N PHE A 9 -6.38 27.51 -2.98
CA PHE A 9 -6.18 26.66 -4.16
C PHE A 9 -6.45 25.19 -3.88
N ARG A 10 -6.00 24.64 -2.74
CA ARG A 10 -6.25 23.24 -2.35
C ARG A 10 -7.73 22.89 -2.24
N HIS A 11 -8.55 23.86 -1.83
CA HIS A 11 -10.00 23.69 -1.73
C HIS A 11 -10.74 23.74 -3.08
N THR A 12 -10.03 24.01 -4.18
CA THR A 12 -10.62 23.94 -5.53
C THR A 12 -10.55 22.51 -6.09
N ALA A 13 -11.41 22.19 -7.06
CA ALA A 13 -11.37 20.90 -7.74
C ALA A 13 -10.00 20.61 -8.40
N THR A 14 -9.32 21.64 -8.90
CA THR A 14 -7.99 21.53 -9.50
C THR A 14 -6.91 21.26 -8.46
N GLY A 15 -6.98 21.90 -7.29
CA GLY A 15 -6.08 21.62 -6.17
C GLY A 15 -6.23 20.19 -5.65
N TRP A 16 -7.47 19.72 -5.51
CA TRP A 16 -7.74 18.34 -5.09
C TRP A 16 -7.23 17.31 -6.10
N ALA A 17 -7.42 17.55 -7.40
CA ALA A 17 -6.88 16.68 -8.45
C ALA A 17 -5.34 16.61 -8.40
N LEU A 18 -4.67 17.74 -8.16
CA LEU A 18 -3.22 17.79 -8.02
C LEU A 18 -2.73 16.99 -6.80
N GLU A 19 -3.42 17.08 -5.65
CA GLU A 19 -3.07 16.32 -4.46
C GLU A 19 -3.18 14.81 -4.69
N GLN A 20 -4.25 14.36 -5.38
CA GLN A 20 -4.42 12.96 -5.75
C GLN A 20 -3.31 12.46 -6.69
N GLU A 21 -2.89 13.29 -7.66
CA GLU A 21 -1.77 12.95 -8.56
C GLU A 21 -0.44 12.85 -7.80
N MET A 22 -0.21 13.73 -6.82
CA MET A 22 0.98 13.69 -5.99
C MET A 22 1.03 12.45 -5.09
N GLU A 23 -0.10 12.02 -4.53
CA GLU A 23 -0.21 10.78 -3.75
C GLU A 23 0.12 9.56 -4.61
N LEU A 24 -0.48 9.46 -5.80
CA LEU A 24 -0.20 8.39 -6.75
C LEU A 24 1.28 8.37 -7.18
N ALA A 25 1.84 9.55 -7.46
CA ALA A 25 3.25 9.67 -7.81
C ALA A 25 4.17 9.25 -6.66
N ALA A 26 3.79 9.52 -5.42
CA ALA A 26 4.52 9.07 -4.24
C ALA A 26 4.42 7.55 -4.03
N GLU A 27 3.30 6.92 -4.38
CA GLU A 27 3.19 5.45 -4.33
C GLU A 27 4.05 4.77 -5.40
N VAL A 28 4.08 5.33 -6.61
CA VAL A 28 4.78 4.72 -7.76
C VAL A 28 6.28 5.01 -7.76
N TYR A 29 6.66 6.24 -7.43
CA TYR A 29 8.04 6.72 -7.53
C TYR A 29 8.65 7.07 -6.17
N GLY A 30 7.89 6.96 -5.10
CA GLY A 30 8.41 7.18 -3.75
C GLY A 30 9.51 6.17 -3.43
N PRO A 31 10.40 6.53 -2.50
CA PRO A 31 11.36 5.57 -1.99
C PRO A 31 10.60 4.37 -1.43
N ASP A 32 11.09 3.16 -1.72
CA ASP A 32 10.60 1.95 -1.06
C ASP A 32 10.50 2.22 0.45
N PRO A 33 9.35 1.97 1.10
CA PRO A 33 9.18 2.27 2.51
C PRO A 33 10.27 1.53 3.31
N GLN A 34 11.24 2.28 3.82
CA GLN A 34 12.27 1.75 4.71
C GLN A 34 11.58 1.31 5.99
N GLY A 35 11.36 0.00 6.13
CA GLY A 35 11.00 -0.62 7.40
C GLY A 35 9.85 -1.62 7.38
N LEU A 36 9.07 -1.73 6.30
CA LEU A 36 7.94 -2.68 6.26
C LEU A 36 7.77 -3.38 4.90
N ARG A 37 8.85 -3.58 4.14
CA ARG A 37 8.90 -4.83 3.39
C ARG A 37 9.00 -5.91 4.44
N THR A 38 7.88 -6.56 4.74
CA THR A 38 7.86 -7.90 5.31
C THR A 38 9.04 -8.62 4.67
N PRO A 39 10.03 -9.10 5.45
CA PRO A 39 11.17 -9.78 4.87
C PRO A 39 10.62 -10.78 3.86
N ARG A 40 11.23 -10.85 2.65
CA ARG A 40 10.97 -11.96 1.74
C ARG A 40 11.01 -13.18 2.63
N SER A 41 9.86 -13.81 2.79
CA SER A 41 9.72 -14.94 3.69
C SER A 41 10.89 -15.87 3.40
N GLU A 42 11.71 -16.17 4.40
CA GLU A 42 12.75 -17.21 4.26
C GLU A 42 12.11 -18.57 3.96
N LEU A 43 10.79 -18.67 4.17
CA LEU A 43 9.97 -19.82 3.88
C LEU A 43 9.63 -19.87 2.39
N SER A 44 9.68 -21.07 1.82
CA SER A 44 9.21 -21.33 0.45
C SER A 44 7.71 -21.06 0.31
N ASP A 45 7.23 -20.99 -0.94
CA ASP A 45 5.81 -20.80 -1.23
C ASP A 45 4.95 -21.89 -0.56
N GLU A 46 5.45 -23.13 -0.47
CA GLU A 46 4.79 -24.24 0.23
C GLU A 46 4.70 -24.01 1.74
N GLU A 47 5.80 -23.61 2.37
CA GLU A 47 5.87 -23.36 3.82
C GLU A 47 5.01 -22.15 4.24
N LEU A 48 4.91 -21.14 3.36
CA LEU A 48 3.98 -20.02 3.54
C LEU A 48 2.52 -20.47 3.54
N LEU A 49 2.16 -21.37 2.61
CA LEU A 49 0.81 -21.92 2.52
C LEU A 49 0.45 -22.76 3.75
N GLU A 50 1.37 -23.60 4.24
CA GLU A 50 1.17 -24.37 5.46
C GLU A 50 0.99 -23.48 6.69
N ARG A 51 1.82 -22.45 6.83
CA ARG A 51 1.70 -21.48 7.91
C ARG A 51 0.36 -20.75 7.85
N TYR A 52 -0.07 -20.33 6.67
CA TYR A 52 -1.35 -19.66 6.47
C TYR A 52 -2.54 -20.57 6.78
N ARG A 53 -2.50 -21.84 6.36
CA ARG A 53 -3.50 -22.87 6.70
C ARG A 53 -3.60 -23.09 8.21
N SER A 54 -2.46 -23.22 8.90
CA SER A 54 -2.39 -23.36 10.35
C SER A 54 -2.96 -22.15 11.08
N LEU A 55 -2.66 -20.94 10.60
CA LEU A 55 -3.05 -19.69 11.24
C LEU A 55 -4.55 -19.37 11.07
N LEU A 56 -5.14 -19.76 9.95
CA LEU A 56 -6.57 -19.53 9.68
C LEU A 56 -7.47 -20.72 10.03
N GLY A 57 -6.90 -21.87 10.40
CA GLY A 57 -7.67 -23.07 10.74
C GLY A 57 -8.52 -23.61 9.58
N PHE A 58 -8.21 -23.23 8.34
CA PHE A 58 -8.92 -23.72 7.15
C PHE A 58 -8.25 -24.98 6.62
N ASP A 59 -8.95 -26.10 6.79
CA ASP A 59 -8.68 -27.33 6.07
C ASP A 59 -9.22 -27.17 4.65
N LEU A 60 -8.38 -26.63 3.75
CA LEU A 60 -8.74 -26.35 2.36
C LEU A 60 -8.76 -27.66 1.58
N THR A 61 -9.86 -28.41 1.72
CA THR A 61 -10.20 -29.55 0.88
C THR A 61 -10.55 -29.02 -0.51
N TRP A 62 -9.56 -29.02 -1.40
CA TRP A 62 -9.85 -28.86 -2.83
C TRP A 62 -10.55 -30.15 -3.29
N GLU A 63 -11.88 -30.10 -3.38
CA GLU A 63 -12.63 -31.15 -4.06
C GLU A 63 -12.19 -31.18 -5.53
N THR A 64 -11.67 -32.35 -5.93
CA THR A 64 -11.23 -32.73 -7.28
C THR A 64 -12.38 -32.85 -8.27
#